data_AF-A0A4R4KH53-F1
#
_entry.id   AF-A0A4R4KH53-F1
#
_cell.length_a   1.000
_cell.length_b   1.000
_cell.length_c   1.000
_cell.angle_alpha   90.00
_cell.angle_beta   90.00
_cell.angle_gamma   90.00
#
_symmetry.space_group_name_H-M   'P 1'
#
loop_
_entity.id
_entity.type
_entity.pdbx_description
1 polymer ?
#
loop_
_entity_poly.entity_id
_entity_poly.type
_entity_poly.pdbx_seq_one_letter_code
_entity_poly.pdbx_strand_id
1 'polypeptide(L)'
;MPKLDRSDFKYNAKVFEKTCLWCGTVYYASRSTAKYCTSTCRGYANQAKNAEEQVPYDETEKMISALLSENAYLKGQLQRYVLENQALKQKLGIESSEGDQ
;
A
#
# COMPACT_ATOMS: atom_id res chain seq x y z
N MET A 1 -12.23 -4.96 -24.90
CA MET A 1 -11.18 -5.88 -24.42
C MET A 1 -9.82 -5.38 -24.87
N PRO A 2 -8.74 -5.65 -24.12
CA PRO A 2 -7.39 -5.25 -24.51
C PRO A 2 -6.95 -6.01 -25.77
N LYS A 3 -6.19 -5.33 -26.64
CA LYS A 3 -5.58 -5.93 -27.81
C LYS A 3 -4.25 -6.55 -27.42
N LEU A 4 -4.24 -7.87 -27.20
CA LEU A 4 -3.09 -8.61 -26.69
C LEU A 4 -2.22 -9.20 -27.80
N ASP A 5 -2.77 -9.34 -29.01
CA ASP A 5 -2.04 -9.80 -30.19
C ASP A 5 -1.81 -8.65 -31.17
N ARG A 6 -0.59 -8.55 -31.70
CA ARG A 6 -0.22 -7.59 -32.74
C ARG A 6 -0.93 -7.89 -34.07
N SER A 7 -1.32 -9.14 -34.31
CA SER A 7 -2.01 -9.59 -35.52
C SER A 7 -3.41 -8.98 -35.70
N ASP A 8 -4.02 -8.52 -34.61
CA ASP A 8 -5.31 -7.80 -34.60
C ASP A 8 -5.26 -6.44 -35.33
N PHE A 9 -4.07 -5.98 -35.69
CA PHE A 9 -3.85 -4.74 -36.43
C PHE A 9 -3.38 -5.04 -37.85
N LYS A 10 -3.74 -4.17 -38.80
CA LYS A 10 -3.23 -4.26 -40.19
C LYS A 10 -1.70 -4.37 -40.21
N TYR A 11 -1.16 -5.15 -41.16
CA TYR A 11 0.27 -5.45 -41.21
C TYR A 11 1.14 -4.17 -41.23
N ASN A 12 0.70 -3.15 -41.98
CA ASN A 12 1.37 -1.86 -42.13
C ASN A 12 0.96 -0.81 -41.08
N ALA A 13 0.13 -1.17 -40.10
CA ALA A 13 -0.26 -0.24 -39.05
C ALA A 13 0.93 0.08 -38.14
N LYS A 14 1.09 1.35 -37.78
CA LYS A 14 1.97 1.74 -36.69
C LYS A 14 1.32 1.33 -35.37
N VAL A 15 1.95 0.41 -34.66
CA VAL A 15 1.46 -0.15 -33.40
C VAL A 15 2.54 -0.04 -32.35
N PHE A 16 2.14 0.25 -31.12
CA PHE A 16 3.02 0.43 -29.98
C PHE A 16 2.72 -0.66 -28.96
N GLU A 17 3.73 -1.46 -28.62
CA GLU A 17 3.68 -2.33 -27.44
C GLU A 17 3.86 -1.47 -26.19
N LYS A 18 2.96 -1.66 -25.21
CA LYS A 18 2.91 -0.85 -24.00
C LYS A 18 2.46 -1.66 -22.80
N THR A 19 2.84 -1.18 -21.62
CA THR A 19 2.36 -1.71 -20.34
C THR A 19 1.23 -0.83 -19.81
N CYS A 20 0.11 -1.43 -19.42
CA CYS A 20 -1.01 -0.70 -18.81
C CYS A 20 -0.59 -0.11 -17.46
N LEU A 21 -0.75 1.19 -17.27
CA LEU A 21 -0.39 1.85 -16.00
C LEU A 21 -1.29 1.49 -14.81
N TRP A 22 -2.43 0.83 -15.05
CA TRP A 22 -3.34 0.39 -13.98
C TRP A 22 -3.11 -1.07 -13.58
N CYS A 23 -3.18 -1.99 -14.54
CA CYS A 23 -3.15 -3.44 -14.27
C CYS A 23 -1.83 -4.12 -14.66
N GLY A 24 -0.86 -3.41 -15.23
CA GLY A 24 0.43 -3.98 -15.65
C GLY A 24 0.39 -4.87 -16.89
N THR A 25 -0.78 -5.14 -17.47
CA THR A 25 -0.90 -5.98 -18.68
C THR A 25 -0.19 -5.33 -19.87
N VAL A 26 0.66 -6.10 -20.55
CA VAL A 26 1.25 -5.71 -21.84
C VAL A 26 0.18 -5.78 -22.92
N TYR A 27 0.06 -4.72 -23.73
CA TYR A 27 -0.95 -4.60 -24.77
C TYR A 27 -0.43 -3.78 -25.96
N TYR A 28 -1.10 -3.93 -27.10
CA TYR A 28 -0.82 -3.20 -28.32
C TYR A 28 -1.78 -2.02 -28.50
N ALA A 29 -1.23 -0.84 -28.80
CA ALA A 29 -1.97 0.40 -28.98
C ALA A 29 -1.75 1.00 -30.37
N SER A 30 -2.78 1.62 -30.94
CA SER A 30 -2.67 2.40 -32.19
C SER A 30 -2.12 3.82 -31.98
N ARG A 31 -2.08 4.30 -30.72
CA ARG A 31 -1.62 5.65 -30.36
C ARG A 31 -0.46 5.56 -29.37
N SER A 32 0.59 6.34 -29.61
CA SER A 32 1.75 6.44 -28.71
C SER A 32 1.41 7.04 -27.34
N THR A 33 0.30 7.77 -27.22
CA THR A 33 -0.16 8.39 -25.97
C THR A 33 -1.07 7.49 -25.14
N ALA A 34 -1.39 6.27 -25.60
CA ALA A 34 -2.19 5.34 -24.83
C ALA A 34 -1.47 4.96 -23.53
N LYS A 35 -2.22 4.99 -22.41
CA LYS A 35 -1.73 4.68 -21.05
C LYS A 35 -2.36 3.42 -20.45
N TYR A 36 -3.56 3.05 -20.91
CA TYR A 36 -4.37 1.99 -20.33
C TYR A 36 -4.85 1.03 -21.42
N CYS A 37 -4.88 -0.26 -21.09
CA CYS A 37 -5.27 -1.32 -22.02
C CYS A 37 -6.77 -1.35 -22.33
N THR A 38 -7.60 -0.75 -21.48
CA THR A 38 -9.06 -0.68 -21.63
C THR A 38 -9.66 0.63 -21.08
N SER A 39 -10.89 0.94 -21.48
CA SER A 39 -11.70 2.01 -20.87
C SER A 39 -11.95 1.76 -19.39
N THR A 40 -12.13 0.50 -18.98
CA THR A 40 -12.32 0.11 -17.58
C THR A 40 -11.10 0.47 -16.72
N CYS A 41 -9.89 0.10 -17.16
CA CYS A 41 -8.64 0.46 -16.46
C CYS A 41 -8.44 1.99 -16.38
N ARG A 42 -8.86 2.73 -17.40
CA ARG A 42 -8.87 4.19 -17.36
C ARG A 42 -9.85 4.72 -16.31
N GLY A 43 -11.05 4.13 -16.24
CA GLY A 43 -12.07 4.48 -15.26
C GLY A 43 -11.57 4.27 -13.83
N TYR A 44 -10.96 3.12 -13.54
CA TYR A 44 -10.39 2.84 -12.23
C TYR A 44 -9.24 3.77 -11.86
N ALA A 45 -8.33 4.05 -12.79
CA ALA A 45 -7.24 5.00 -12.56
C ALA A 45 -7.76 6.41 -12.26
N ASN A 46 -8.86 6.84 -12.90
CA ASN A 46 -9.48 8.14 -12.61
C ASN A 46 -10.23 8.15 -11.27
N GLN A 47 -10.91 7.05 -10.91
CA GLN A 47 -11.57 6.94 -9.61
C GLN A 47 -10.59 6.98 -8.46
N ALA A 48 -9.44 6.28 -8.57
CA ALA A 48 -8.40 6.30 -7.55
C ALA A 48 -7.84 7.72 -7.35
N LYS A 49 -7.57 8.45 -8.42
CA LYS A 49 -7.13 9.86 -8.35
C LYS A 49 -8.15 10.76 -7.66
N ASN A 50 -9.42 10.60 -8.03
CA ASN A 50 -10.48 11.39 -7.40
C ASN A 50 -10.65 11.00 -5.93
N ALA A 51 -10.48 9.74 -5.56
CA ALA A 51 -10.52 9.31 -4.16
C ALA A 51 -9.38 9.94 -3.35
N GLU A 52 -8.16 9.98 -3.90
CA GLU A 52 -7.02 10.67 -3.28
C GLU A 52 -7.25 12.18 -3.14
N GLU A 53 -7.84 12.83 -4.14
CA GLU A 53 -8.16 14.27 -4.09
C GLU A 53 -9.33 14.61 -3.15
N GLN A 54 -10.22 13.64 -2.87
CA GLN A 54 -11.42 13.85 -2.07
C GLN A 54 -11.23 13.53 -0.58
N VAL A 55 -10.07 13.04 -0.14
CA VAL A 55 -9.82 12.84 1.29
C VAL A 55 -9.63 14.21 1.95
N PRO A 56 -10.53 14.65 2.84
CA PRO A 56 -10.31 15.88 3.59
C PRO A 56 -9.12 15.63 4.53
N TYR A 57 -8.03 16.37 4.33
CA TYR A 57 -6.80 16.25 5.13
C TYR A 57 -7.06 16.29 6.66
N ASP A 58 -8.13 16.97 7.08
CA ASP A 58 -8.57 17.09 8.48
C ASP A 58 -8.99 15.74 9.11
N GLU A 59 -9.61 14.83 8.35
CA GLU A 59 -9.97 13.50 8.89
C GLU A 59 -8.72 12.64 9.12
N THR A 60 -7.74 12.72 8.21
CA THR A 60 -6.47 12.02 8.35
C THR A 60 -5.64 12.52 9.53
N GLU A 61 -5.57 13.82 9.78
CA GLU A 61 -4.80 14.37 10.92
C GLU A 61 -5.40 14.00 12.28
N LYS A 62 -6.73 14.02 12.40
CA LYS A 62 -7.44 13.56 13.61
C LYS A 62 -7.21 12.08 13.87
N MET A 63 -7.28 11.25 12.82
CA MET A 63 -7.01 9.83 12.91
C MET A 63 -5.55 9.54 13.30
N ILE A 64 -4.59 10.24 12.68
CA ILE A 64 -3.15 10.11 13.02
C ILE A 64 -2.93 10.50 14.50
N SER A 65 -3.53 11.60 14.96
CA SER A 65 -3.40 12.05 16.35
C SER A 65 -3.98 11.04 17.35
N ALA A 66 -5.11 10.42 17.01
CA ALA A 66 -5.71 9.36 17.81
C ALA A 66 -4.79 8.11 17.89
N LEU A 67 -4.28 7.65 16.73
CA LEU A 67 -3.37 6.50 16.65
C LEU A 67 -2.04 6.74 17.38
N LEU A 68 -1.51 7.96 17.36
CA LEU A 68 -0.31 8.33 18.11
C LEU A 68 -0.55 8.33 19.62
N SER A 69 -1.71 8.80 20.06
CA SER A 69 -2.11 8.79 21.47
C SER A 69 -2.27 7.35 21.99
N GLU A 70 -2.89 6.48 21.19
CA GLU A 70 -3.01 5.05 21.51
C GLU A 70 -1.64 4.37 21.59
N ASN A 71 -0.75 4.65 20.64
CA ASN A 71 0.63 4.15 20.69
C ASN A 71 1.38 4.58 21.96
N ALA A 72 1.24 5.84 22.38
CA ALA A 72 1.86 6.33 23.60
C ALA A 72 1.33 5.60 24.84
N TYR A 73 0.00 5.39 24.90
CA TYR A 73 -0.64 4.66 25.99
C TYR A 73 -0.16 3.21 26.07
N LEU A 74 -0.17 2.48 24.95
CA LEU A 74 0.27 1.09 24.88
C LEU A 74 1.75 0.93 25.24
N LYS A 75 2.62 1.84 24.78
CA LYS A 75 4.03 1.87 25.19
C LYS A 75 4.19 2.03 26.70
N GLY A 76 3.41 2.93 27.31
CA GLY A 76 3.41 3.12 28.77
C GLY A 76 2.92 1.88 29.53
N GLN A 77 1.89 1.19 29.03
CA GLN A 77 1.42 -0.08 29.60
C GLN A 77 2.49 -1.17 29.52
N LEU A 78 3.10 -1.35 28.34
CA LEU A 78 4.15 -2.34 28.12
C LEU A 78 5.32 -2.10 29.08
N GLN A 79 5.77 -0.86 29.20
CA GLN A 79 6.87 -0.51 30.10
C GLN A 79 6.55 -0.84 31.57
N ARG A 80 5.31 -0.57 32.02
CA ARG A 80 4.87 -0.97 33.37
C ARG A 80 4.92 -2.49 33.55
N TYR A 81 4.37 -3.24 32.61
CA TYR A 81 4.37 -4.71 32.69
C TYR A 81 5.78 -5.30 32.64
N VAL A 82 6.71 -4.70 31.91
CA VAL A 82 8.13 -5.13 31.91
C VAL A 82 8.75 -4.94 33.29
N LEU A 83 8.56 -3.77 33.90
CA LEU A 83 9.10 -3.47 35.23
C LEU A 83 8.49 -4.36 36.31
N GLU A 84 7.17 -4.56 36.28
CA GLU A 84 6.47 -5.46 37.20
C GLU A 84 6.97 -6.90 37.06
N ASN A 85 7.13 -7.39 35.82
CA ASN A 85 7.69 -8.73 35.58
C ASN A 85 9.12 -8.87 36.08
N GLN A 86 9.98 -7.86 35.89
CA GLN A 86 11.34 -7.88 36.42
C GLN A 86 11.33 -7.96 37.96
N ALA A 87 10.51 -7.15 38.62
CA ALA A 87 10.37 -7.17 40.07
C ALA A 87 9.84 -8.52 40.59
N LEU A 88 8.89 -9.13 39.88
CA LEU A 88 8.37 -10.46 40.21
C LEU A 88 9.43 -11.56 40.01
N LYS A 89 10.16 -11.53 38.89
CA LYS A 89 11.28 -12.46 38.63
C LYS A 89 12.35 -12.39 39.72
N GLN A 90 12.73 -11.18 40.15
CA GLN A 90 13.65 -10.98 41.27
C GLN A 90 13.12 -11.59 42.57
N LYS A 91 11.85 -11.37 42.92
CA LYS A 91 11.22 -11.96 44.11
C LYS A 91 11.16 -13.48 44.07
N LEU A 92 11.01 -14.06 42.88
CA LEU A 92 10.97 -15.50 42.67
C LEU A 92 12.38 -16.12 42.55
N GLY A 93 13.45 -15.32 42.60
CA GLY A 93 14.82 -15.81 42.39
C GLY A 93 15.06 -16.35 40.99
N ILE A 94 14.23 -15.96 40.01
CA ILE A 94 14.37 -16.36 38.61
C ILE A 94 15.33 -15.38 37.96
N GLU A 95 16.62 -15.72 37.92
CA GLU A 95 17.58 -15.06 37.05
C GLU A 95 17.20 -15.35 35.60
N SER A 96 16.93 -14.31 34.81
CA SER A 96 16.76 -14.46 33.37
C SER A 96 18.09 -14.88 32.76
N SER A 97 18.24 -16.19 32.52
CA SER A 97 19.22 -16.72 31.58
C SER A 97 18.73 -16.45 30.16
N GLU A 98 18.93 -15.24 29.66
CA GLU A 98 18.88 -14.91 28.24
C GLU A 98 20.20 -14.18 27.99
N GLY A 99 21.25 -14.83 27.51
CA GLY A 99 21.30 -15.48 26.21
C GLY A 99 22.09 -14.55 25.30
N ASP A 100 23.40 -14.49 25.51
CA ASP A 100 24.34 -13.89 24.56
C ASP A 100 24.17 -14.61 23.21
N GLN A 101 23.59 -13.91 22.22
CA GLN A 101 23.81 -14.13 20.79
C GLN A 101 23.23 -12.97 19.97
#